data_AF-A0A9D8PK69-F1
#
_entry.id   AF-A0A9D8PK69-F1
#
_cell.length_a   1.000
_cell.length_b   1.000
_cell.length_c   1.000
_cell.angle_alpha   90.00
_cell.angle_beta   90.00
_cell.angle_gamma   90.00
#
_symmetry.space_group_name_H-M   'P 1'
#
loop_
_entity.id
_entity.type
_entity.pdbx_description
1 polymer ?
#
loop_
_entity_poly.entity_id
_entity_poly.type
_entity_poly.pdbx_seq_one_letter_code
_entity_poly.pdbx_strand_id
1 'polypeptide(L)' 'DKPFSGKGCGSCTLCVDNCPVGAFTGKHFSPSEPREARMDASKCSRYLFQEQKRKAGAEACGMCVNICPFGRKK' A
#
# COMPACT_ATOMS: atom_id res chain seq x y z
N ASP A 1 -5.23 -10.17 -21.57
CA ASP A 1 -5.92 -9.34 -20.54
C ASP A 1 -5.90 -7.87 -20.90
N LYS A 2 -7.00 -7.14 -20.69
CA LYS A 2 -7.04 -5.67 -20.84
C LYS A 2 -6.60 -5.01 -19.53
N PRO A 3 -5.78 -3.94 -19.57
CA PRO A 3 -5.40 -3.21 -18.36
C PRO A 3 -6.64 -2.60 -17.70
N PHE A 4 -6.66 -2.60 -16.37
CA PHE A 4 -7.75 -2.08 -15.56
C PHE A 4 -8.11 -0.64 -15.98
N SER A 5 -9.36 -0.43 -16.39
CA SER A 5 -9.91 0.84 -16.88
C SER A 5 -10.88 1.52 -15.90
N GLY A 6 -11.02 1.00 -14.68
CA GLY A 6 -11.90 1.56 -13.66
C GLY A 6 -11.43 2.91 -13.13
N LYS A 7 -12.35 3.72 -12.57
CA LYS A 7 -12.00 4.90 -11.77
C LYS A 7 -11.21 4.39 -10.57
N GLY A 8 -9.88 4.57 -10.56
CA GLY A 8 -8.96 4.02 -9.55
C GLY A 8 -9.22 4.54 -8.12
N CYS A 9 -8.21 5.10 -7.46
CA CYS A 9 -8.40 5.56 -6.07
C CYS A 9 -9.35 6.77 -5.94
N GLY A 10 -9.58 7.55 -7.02
CA GLY A 10 -10.42 8.75 -6.94
C GLY A 10 -9.84 9.75 -5.95
N SER A 11 -10.63 10.17 -4.95
CA SER A 11 -10.16 10.99 -3.83
C SER A 11 -9.76 10.18 -2.58
N CYS A 12 -9.73 8.84 -2.66
CA CYS A 12 -9.45 7.98 -1.51
C CYS A 12 -7.97 8.04 -1.11
N THR A 13 -7.73 8.29 0.18
CA THR A 13 -6.39 8.35 0.80
C THR A 13 -6.21 7.34 1.93
N LEU A 14 -7.15 6.40 2.14
CA LEU A 14 -7.15 5.51 3.31
C LEU A 14 -5.83 4.76 3.54
N CYS A 15 -5.17 4.27 2.49
CA CYS A 15 -3.88 3.58 2.62
C CYS A 15 -2.72 4.53 2.94
N VAL A 16 -2.83 5.81 2.58
CA VAL A 16 -1.87 6.87 2.93
C VAL A 16 -2.04 7.21 4.40
N ASP A 17 -3.27 7.50 4.81
CA ASP A 17 -3.60 8.01 6.15
C ASP A 17 -3.36 6.96 7.24
N ASN A 18 -3.51 5.67 6.92
CA ASN A 18 -3.41 4.59 7.90
C ASN A 18 -2.07 3.84 7.85
N CYS A 19 -1.17 4.14 6.92
CA CYS A 19 0.12 3.44 6.89
C CYS A 19 0.94 3.78 8.15
N PRO A 20 1.33 2.79 8.99
CA PRO A 20 1.99 3.06 10.27
C PRO A 20 3.36 3.74 10.12
N VAL A 21 3.96 3.68 8.92
CA VAL A 21 5.25 4.30 8.62
C VAL A 21 5.18 5.34 7.51
N GLY A 22 3.97 5.75 7.11
CA GLY A 22 3.78 6.76 6.06
C GLY A 22 4.50 6.41 4.77
N ALA A 23 4.39 5.16 4.30
CA ALA A 23 5.10 4.68 3.12
C ALA A 23 4.49 5.18 1.80
N PHE A 24 3.22 5.58 1.78
CA PHE A 24 2.53 5.98 0.55
C PHE A 24 2.55 7.50 0.34
N THR A 25 2.64 7.93 -0.91
CA THR A 25 2.69 9.36 -1.28
C THR A 25 1.31 9.96 -1.60
N GLY A 26 0.29 9.12 -1.80
CA GLY A 26 -1.04 9.53 -2.27
C GLY A 26 -1.14 9.75 -3.78
N LYS A 27 -0.04 9.57 -4.53
CA LYS A 27 -0.05 9.69 -5.98
C LYS A 27 -0.86 8.56 -6.63
N HIS A 28 -1.60 8.89 -7.69
CA HIS A 28 -2.35 7.88 -8.46
C HIS A 28 -1.42 6.91 -9.21
N PHE A 29 -1.95 5.71 -9.49
CA PHE A 29 -1.26 4.74 -10.32
C PHE A 29 -1.17 5.22 -11.78
N SER A 30 0.05 5.16 -12.32
CA SER A 30 0.37 5.32 -13.72
C SER A 30 1.38 4.24 -14.12
N PRO A 31 1.11 3.45 -15.18
CA PRO A 31 2.00 2.37 -15.60
C PRO A 31 3.33 2.85 -16.17
N SER A 32 3.46 4.13 -16.55
CA SER A 32 4.71 4.72 -17.05
C SER A 32 5.67 5.14 -15.93
N GLU A 33 5.24 5.09 -14.68
CA GLU A 33 6.02 5.57 -13.53
C GLU A 33 6.55 4.41 -12.67
N PRO A 34 7.71 4.59 -12.03
CA PRO A 34 8.23 3.60 -11.10
C PRO A 34 7.32 3.43 -9.88
N ARG A 35 7.49 2.33 -9.14
CA ARG A 35 6.76 2.05 -7.89
C ARG A 35 7.01 3.14 -6.84
N GLU A 36 8.25 3.61 -6.78
CA GLU A 36 8.78 4.59 -5.83
C GLU A 36 8.07 5.94 -5.93
N ALA A 37 7.42 6.25 -7.05
CA ALA A 37 6.57 7.43 -7.19
C ALA A 37 5.35 7.40 -6.25
N ARG A 38 4.98 6.21 -5.75
CA ARG A 38 3.75 5.96 -4.97
C ARG A 38 4.03 5.38 -3.59
N MET A 39 5.13 4.65 -3.44
CA MET A 39 5.43 3.90 -2.23
C MET A 39 6.93 3.85 -1.95
N ASP A 40 7.33 4.27 -0.76
CA ASP A 40 8.64 3.99 -0.17
C ASP A 40 8.66 2.54 0.32
N ALA A 41 9.05 1.62 -0.58
CA ALA A 41 9.13 0.19 -0.29
C ALA A 41 10.14 -0.13 0.82
N SER A 42 11.19 0.68 0.97
CA SER A 42 12.22 0.50 2.00
C SER A 42 11.67 0.79 3.39
N LYS A 43 10.88 1.87 3.57
CA LYS A 43 10.18 2.14 4.84
C LYS A 43 9.23 1.01 5.22
N CYS A 44 8.43 0.53 4.27
CA CYS A 44 7.51 -0.58 4.49
C CYS A 44 8.28 -1.86 4.90
N SER A 45 9.30 -2.23 4.13
CA SER A 45 10.12 -3.42 4.38
C SER A 45 10.81 -3.37 5.74
N ARG A 46 11.42 -2.23 6.09
CA ARG A 46 12.07 -2.03 7.39
C ARG A 46 11.08 -2.19 8.55
N TYR A 47 9.87 -1.67 8.42
CA TYR A 47 8.81 -1.85 9.42
C TYR A 47 8.46 -3.32 9.64
N LEU A 48 8.34 -4.11 8.56
CA LEU A 48 8.10 -5.55 8.65
C LEU A 48 9.24 -6.28 9.38
N PHE A 49 10.48 -5.97 9.03
CA PHE A 49 11.64 -6.60 9.65
C PHE A 49 11.84 -6.21 11.12
N GLN A 50 11.52 -4.97 11.50
CA GLN A 50 11.75 -4.46 12.85
C GLN A 50 10.60 -4.78 13.82
N GLU A 51 9.35 -4.59 13.39
CA GLU A 51 8.18 -4.68 14.28
C GLU A 51 7.45 -6.03 14.17
N GLN A 52 7.27 -6.58 12.96
CA GLN A 52 6.41 -7.76 12.74
C GLN A 52 7.13 -9.09 13.03
N LYS A 53 8.44 -9.19 12.73
CA LYS A 53 9.25 -10.35 13.16
C LYS A 53 9.35 -10.47 14.69
N ARG A 54 9.27 -9.35 15.42
CA ARG A 54 9.40 -9.33 16.88
C ARG A 54 8.09 -9.58 17.63
N LYS A 55 6.93 -9.24 17.06
CA LYS A 55 5.64 -9.26 17.80
C LYS A 55 4.69 -10.40 17.48
N ALA A 56 4.80 -11.12 16.35
CA ALA A 56 3.75 -12.11 16.01
C ALA A 56 4.11 -13.24 15.03
N GLY A 57 5.34 -13.32 14.49
CA GLY A 57 5.62 -14.25 13.39
C GLY A 57 4.85 -13.93 12.09
N ALA A 58 4.27 -12.73 11.99
CA ALA A 58 3.55 -12.28 10.82
C ALA A 58 4.52 -11.86 9.71
N GLU A 59 4.41 -12.46 8.53
CA GLU A 59 5.26 -12.16 7.37
C GLU A 59 4.91 -10.84 6.67
N ALA A 60 3.77 -10.25 7.01
CA ALA A 60 3.28 -9.00 6.42
C ALA A 60 2.53 -8.12 7.42
N CYS A 61 2.45 -6.81 7.12
CA CYS A 61 1.58 -5.86 7.81
C CYS A 61 0.17 -5.86 7.19
N GLY A 62 0.08 -5.85 5.86
CA GLY A 62 -1.18 -6.01 5.12
C GLY A 62 -2.21 -4.88 5.26
N MET A 63 -1.98 -3.87 6.10
CA MET A 63 -2.98 -2.84 6.43
C MET A 63 -3.51 -2.08 5.21
N CYS A 64 -2.64 -1.76 4.24
CA CYS A 64 -3.03 -1.07 3.02
C CYS A 64 -4.02 -1.88 2.17
N VAL A 65 -3.84 -3.20 2.08
CA VAL A 65 -4.77 -4.11 1.39
C VAL A 65 -6.03 -4.27 2.21
N ASN A 66 -5.86 -4.47 3.52
CA ASN A 66 -6.98 -4.66 4.44
C ASN A 66 -7.90 -3.45 4.51
N ILE A 67 -7.45 -2.19 4.37
CA ILE A 67 -8.34 -1.02 4.45
C ILE A 67 -8.87 -0.56 3.08
N CYS A 68 -8.27 -1.02 1.99
CA CYS A 68 -8.63 -0.60 0.65
C CYS A 68 -10.06 -1.08 0.28
N PRO A 69 -10.97 -0.18 -0.15
CA PRO A 69 -12.32 -0.57 -0.59
C PRO A 69 -12.31 -1.51 -1.81
N PHE A 70 -11.26 -1.46 -2.63
CA PHE A 70 -11.05 -2.38 -3.75
C PHE A 70 -10.37 -3.67 -3.32
N GLY A 71 -9.48 -3.62 -2.32
CA GLY A 71 -8.77 -4.80 -1.78
C GLY A 71 -9.65 -5.70 -0.92
N ARG A 72 -10.74 -5.16 -0.35
CA ARG A 72 -11.74 -5.92 0.42
C ARG A 72 -12.78 -6.64 -0.43
N LYS A 73 -12.95 -6.28 -1.71
CA LYS A 73 -13.97 -6.88 -2.57
C LYS A 73 -13.46 -8.23 -3.07
N LYS A 74 -14.20 -9.29 -2.73
CA LYS A 74 -14.09 -10.61 -3.39
C LYS A 74 -14.74 -10.56 -4.76
#